data_AF-A0A2N8RX26-F1
#
_entry.id   AF-A0A2N8RX26-F1
#
_cell.length_a   1.000
_cell.length_b   1.000
_cell.length_c   1.000
_cell.angle_alpha   90.00
_cell.angle_beta   90.00
_cell.angle_gamma   90.00
#
_symmetry.space_group_name_H-M   'P 1'
#
loop_
_entity.id
_entity.type
_entity.pdbx_description
1 polymer ?
#
loop_
_entity_poly.entity_id
_entity_poly.type
_entity_poly.pdbx_seq_one_letter_code
_entity_poly.pdbx_strand_id
1 'polypeptide(L)'
;KTLSSPGGGGYNELRIEDRKGAEQIYVHAQRDWDENIEHDQKIRVGNERHDTVEANSYSEIKAEEHRTTHADRRTEIRANDHLTVARTQHVKLGTGQFVETGNEIHYYAGNKVVIDAGMELTANGGGSFLKLDPSGVTLSGATIKMNSGGSAGTGSGVNVVAPQIPWRADQDKAGAKPKLALANTQLQLARKARQIAASRCPICEACRAGMCEVGGGR
;
A
#
# COMPACT_ATOMS: atom_id res chain seq x y z
N LYS A 1 20.05 15.63 15.26
CA LYS A 1 20.55 15.85 13.89
C LYS A 1 21.96 15.26 13.75
N THR A 2 22.22 14.46 12.72
CA THR A 2 23.55 13.87 12.43
C THR A 2 24.24 14.59 11.27
N LEU A 3 25.45 14.18 10.90
CA LEU A 3 26.17 14.67 9.71
C LEU A 3 26.72 13.47 8.94
N SER A 4 26.46 13.41 7.64
CA SER A 4 26.99 12.36 6.75
C SER A 4 28.52 12.37 6.72
N SER A 5 29.14 11.19 6.56
CA SER A 5 30.59 11.02 6.51
C SER A 5 30.98 9.86 5.58
N PRO A 6 32.15 9.93 4.88
CA PRO A 6 33.08 11.07 4.81
C PRO A 6 32.56 12.21 3.92
N GLY A 7 33.18 13.39 4.01
CA GLY A 7 32.93 14.52 3.09
C GLY A 7 31.80 15.48 3.48
N GLY A 8 30.92 15.13 4.42
CA GLY A 8 29.84 16.02 4.88
C GLY A 8 28.83 16.41 3.80
N GLY A 9 27.73 17.07 4.17
CA GLY A 9 26.76 17.65 3.22
C GLY A 9 25.32 17.12 3.32
N GLY A 10 25.08 16.07 4.10
CA GLY A 10 23.73 15.56 4.42
C GLY A 10 23.53 15.29 5.91
N TYR A 11 22.30 15.04 6.32
CA TYR A 11 21.97 14.76 7.73
C TYR A 11 20.76 13.84 7.88
N ASN A 12 20.69 13.10 8.99
CA ASN A 12 19.45 12.48 9.46
C ASN A 12 18.97 13.21 10.72
N GLU A 13 17.67 13.33 10.92
CA GLU A 13 17.10 14.07 12.05
C GLU A 13 15.82 13.43 12.58
N LEU A 14 15.75 13.32 13.90
CA LEU A 14 14.52 13.17 14.66
C LEU A 14 14.43 14.38 15.57
N ARG A 15 13.34 15.14 15.46
CA ARG A 15 13.08 16.34 16.28
C ARG A 15 11.68 16.25 16.87
N ILE A 16 11.57 16.64 18.13
CA ILE A 16 10.32 16.74 18.88
C ILE A 16 10.19 18.19 19.37
N GLU A 17 9.11 18.88 18.98
CA GLU A 17 8.73 20.21 19.45
C GLU A 17 7.53 20.05 20.39
N ASP A 18 7.65 20.58 21.60
CA ASP A 18 6.68 20.42 22.71
C ASP A 18 5.98 21.74 23.07
N ARG A 19 6.17 22.79 22.28
CA ARG A 19 5.46 24.05 22.47
C ARG A 19 3.96 23.85 22.24
N LYS A 20 3.20 24.13 23.28
CA LYS A 20 1.74 24.01 23.29
C LYS A 20 1.09 24.69 22.07
N GLY A 21 0.32 23.92 21.30
CA GLY A 21 -0.39 24.37 20.09
C GLY A 21 0.47 24.41 18.83
N ALA A 22 1.72 23.99 18.90
CA ALA A 22 2.67 23.91 17.80
C ALA A 22 3.52 22.62 17.87
N GLU A 23 2.98 21.58 18.53
CA GLU A 23 3.67 20.32 18.75
C GLU A 23 3.96 19.62 17.42
N GLN A 24 5.17 19.05 17.29
CA GLN A 24 5.58 18.38 16.05
C GLN A 24 6.63 17.30 16.31
N ILE A 25 6.47 16.16 15.64
CA ILE A 25 7.55 15.21 15.40
C ILE A 25 8.00 15.37 13.95
N TYR A 26 9.28 15.63 13.74
CA TYR A 26 9.90 15.70 12.41
C TYR A 26 10.93 14.58 12.27
N VAL A 27 10.77 13.77 11.24
CA VAL A 27 11.69 12.70 10.86
C VAL A 27 12.23 13.03 9.48
N HIS A 28 13.56 13.02 9.36
CA HIS A 28 14.25 13.21 8.10
C HIS A 28 15.30 12.13 7.91
N ALA A 29 15.17 11.39 6.82
CA ALA A 29 16.17 10.46 6.31
C ALA A 29 16.84 11.07 5.07
N GLN A 30 18.15 11.15 5.06
CA GLN A 30 18.92 11.75 3.96
C GLN A 30 18.87 10.91 2.67
N ARG A 31 18.69 9.59 2.80
CA ARG A 31 18.78 8.63 1.70
C ARG A 31 17.64 7.62 1.78
N ASP A 32 17.82 6.58 2.59
CA ASP A 32 16.86 5.48 2.72
C ASP A 32 16.19 5.54 4.10
N TRP A 33 14.90 5.25 4.16
CA TRP A 33 14.16 5.00 5.39
C TRP A 33 13.49 3.63 5.27
N ASP A 34 13.97 2.68 6.07
CA ASP A 34 13.38 1.36 6.21
C ASP A 34 12.61 1.28 7.53
N GLU A 35 11.32 0.90 7.45
CA GLU A 35 10.49 0.59 8.61
C GLU A 35 10.16 -0.90 8.58
N ASN A 36 10.68 -1.66 9.54
CA ASN A 36 10.41 -3.09 9.67
C ASN A 36 9.64 -3.38 10.97
N ILE A 37 8.40 -3.86 10.83
CA ILE A 37 7.51 -4.21 11.95
C ILE A 37 7.25 -5.72 11.92
N GLU A 38 7.81 -6.43 12.90
CA GLU A 38 7.71 -7.90 13.00
C GLU A 38 6.34 -8.40 13.48
N HIS A 39 5.47 -7.50 13.93
CA HIS A 39 4.14 -7.84 14.45
C HIS A 39 3.08 -6.83 13.99
N ASP A 40 2.62 -5.93 14.87
CA ASP A 40 1.52 -5.00 14.56
C ASP A 40 2.03 -3.58 14.33
N GLN A 41 1.62 -2.96 13.21
CA GLN A 41 1.64 -1.51 13.04
C GLN A 41 0.21 -0.98 13.20
N LYS A 42 0.01 0.00 14.09
CA LYS A 42 -1.29 0.66 14.30
C LYS A 42 -1.10 2.16 14.14
N ILE A 43 -1.77 2.75 13.16
CA ILE A 43 -1.69 4.18 12.87
C ILE A 43 -3.06 4.82 13.07
N ARG A 44 -3.11 5.87 13.89
CA ARG A 44 -4.27 6.75 14.01
C ARG A 44 -3.84 8.19 13.75
N VAL A 45 -4.34 8.77 12.67
CA VAL A 45 -4.17 10.19 12.37
C VAL A 45 -5.44 10.92 12.80
N GLY A 46 -5.32 11.90 13.71
CA GLY A 46 -6.47 12.59 14.28
C GLY A 46 -7.09 13.66 13.38
N ASN A 47 -6.40 14.02 12.29
CA ASN A 47 -6.85 14.98 11.29
C ASN A 47 -6.47 14.45 9.90
N GLU A 48 -5.50 15.08 9.22
CA GLU A 48 -5.16 14.76 7.84
C GLU A 48 -3.86 13.98 7.71
N ARG A 49 -3.80 13.10 6.70
CA ARG A 49 -2.58 12.46 6.22
C ARG A 49 -2.32 12.94 4.79
N HIS A 50 -1.09 13.38 4.54
CA HIS A 50 -0.63 13.80 3.22
C HIS A 50 0.58 12.93 2.86
N ASP A 51 0.50 12.24 1.72
CA ASP A 51 1.59 11.42 1.18
C ASP A 51 1.94 11.94 -0.22
N THR A 52 3.23 12.10 -0.49
CA THR A 52 3.74 12.44 -1.82
C THR A 52 4.91 11.52 -2.14
N VAL A 53 4.81 10.83 -3.28
CA VAL A 53 5.83 9.93 -3.80
C VAL A 53 6.19 10.43 -5.20
N GLU A 54 7.43 10.91 -5.36
CA GLU A 54 7.91 11.52 -6.61
C GLU A 54 8.11 10.51 -7.75
N ALA A 55 8.27 9.24 -7.41
CA ALA A 55 8.49 8.15 -8.34
C ALA A 55 7.42 7.06 -8.14
N ASN A 56 7.85 5.80 -8.06
CA ASN A 56 6.94 4.66 -8.00
C ASN A 56 6.51 4.37 -6.55
N SER A 57 5.23 4.01 -6.39
CA SER A 57 4.71 3.40 -5.17
C SER A 57 4.32 1.96 -5.45
N TYR A 58 4.81 1.03 -4.63
CA TYR A 58 4.49 -0.39 -4.72
C TYR A 58 3.84 -0.84 -3.42
N SER A 59 2.81 -1.67 -3.50
CA SER A 59 2.14 -2.26 -2.33
C SER A 59 1.77 -3.70 -2.61
N GLU A 60 2.19 -4.62 -1.74
CA GLU A 60 1.81 -6.03 -1.79
C GLU A 60 1.09 -6.38 -0.49
N ILE A 61 -0.21 -6.63 -0.58
CA ILE A 61 -1.02 -7.15 0.52
C ILE A 61 -1.23 -8.64 0.26
N LYS A 62 -0.61 -9.48 1.09
CA LYS A 62 -0.60 -10.94 0.90
C LYS A 62 -1.90 -11.63 1.30
N ALA A 63 -2.74 -10.95 2.06
CA ALA A 63 -4.02 -11.44 2.52
C ALA A 63 -5.13 -10.46 2.12
N GLU A 64 -5.98 -10.05 3.06
CA GLU A 64 -7.13 -9.20 2.77
C GLU A 64 -6.80 -7.71 2.89
N GLU A 65 -7.37 -6.91 1.99
CA GLU A 65 -7.46 -5.46 2.12
C GLU A 65 -8.93 -5.09 2.37
N HIS A 66 -9.19 -4.37 3.46
CA HIS A 66 -10.50 -3.79 3.74
C HIS A 66 -10.38 -2.28 3.65
N ARG A 67 -11.20 -1.65 2.81
CA ARG A 67 -11.16 -0.20 2.59
C ARG A 67 -12.55 0.40 2.56
N THR A 68 -12.80 1.32 3.50
CA THR A 68 -14.03 2.10 3.59
C THR A 68 -13.72 3.57 3.37
N THR A 69 -14.45 4.20 2.47
CA THR A 69 -14.39 5.65 2.23
C THR A 69 -15.80 6.21 2.42
N HIS A 70 -15.98 7.13 3.35
CA HIS A 70 -17.31 7.65 3.71
C HIS A 70 -17.80 8.74 2.76
N ALA A 71 -16.88 9.50 2.17
CA ALA A 71 -17.16 10.55 1.21
C ALA A 71 -16.60 10.16 -0.18
N ASP A 72 -16.37 11.14 -1.03
CA ASP A 72 -15.85 10.92 -2.37
C ASP A 72 -14.48 10.24 -2.37
N ARG A 73 -14.31 9.25 -3.25
CA ARG A 73 -13.00 8.80 -3.73
C ARG A 73 -12.78 9.33 -5.13
N ARG A 74 -11.82 10.24 -5.30
CA ARG A 74 -11.44 10.81 -6.61
C ARG A 74 -10.12 10.20 -7.08
N THR A 75 -10.04 9.87 -8.36
CA THR A 75 -8.85 9.26 -8.97
C THR A 75 -8.70 9.78 -10.39
N GLU A 76 -7.50 10.25 -10.73
CA GLU A 76 -7.10 10.63 -12.08
C GLU A 76 -5.91 9.76 -12.47
N ILE A 77 -6.08 8.95 -13.53
CA ILE A 77 -4.99 8.18 -14.13
C ILE A 77 -4.70 8.80 -15.49
N ARG A 78 -3.49 9.32 -15.67
CA ARG A 78 -3.07 10.00 -16.91
C ARG A 78 -2.53 9.06 -17.98
N ALA A 79 -2.25 7.82 -17.59
CA ALA A 79 -1.80 6.75 -18.47
C ALA A 79 -2.85 5.63 -18.46
N ASN A 80 -2.42 4.37 -18.41
CA ASN A 80 -3.32 3.23 -18.45
C ASN A 80 -3.72 2.78 -17.04
N ASP A 81 -4.97 2.38 -16.87
CA ASP A 81 -5.47 1.68 -15.69
C ASP A 81 -5.67 0.19 -16.04
N HIS A 82 -5.07 -0.70 -15.24
CA HIS A 82 -5.05 -2.13 -15.46
C HIS A 82 -5.64 -2.85 -14.24
N LEU A 83 -6.68 -3.65 -14.45
CA LEU A 83 -7.34 -4.41 -13.40
C LEU A 83 -7.47 -5.88 -13.80
N THR A 84 -6.83 -6.76 -13.03
CA THR A 84 -7.05 -8.20 -13.09
C THR A 84 -7.75 -8.67 -11.82
N VAL A 85 -8.93 -9.28 -11.97
CA VAL A 85 -9.62 -9.97 -10.88
C VAL A 85 -9.66 -11.46 -11.23
N ALA A 86 -8.92 -12.28 -10.48
CA ALA A 86 -8.78 -13.71 -10.79
C ALA A 86 -10.06 -14.52 -10.57
N ARG A 87 -11.00 -14.01 -9.77
CA ARG A 87 -12.26 -14.68 -9.44
C ARG A 87 -13.43 -13.78 -9.83
N THR A 88 -14.04 -13.11 -8.87
CA THR A 88 -15.30 -12.39 -9.08
C THR A 88 -15.14 -10.92 -8.72
N GLN A 89 -15.65 -10.05 -9.58
CA GLN A 89 -15.83 -8.63 -9.29
C GLN A 89 -17.32 -8.35 -9.04
N HIS A 90 -17.65 -7.78 -7.89
CA HIS A 90 -18.98 -7.26 -7.60
C HIS A 90 -18.94 -5.74 -7.62
N VAL A 91 -19.83 -5.12 -8.38
CA VAL A 91 -19.99 -3.65 -8.44
C VAL A 91 -21.46 -3.32 -8.19
N LYS A 92 -21.72 -2.57 -7.12
CA LYS A 92 -23.05 -2.05 -6.79
C LYS A 92 -22.97 -0.55 -6.66
N LEU A 93 -23.82 0.15 -7.42
CA LEU A 93 -23.90 1.60 -7.44
C LEU A 93 -25.30 2.03 -7.00
N GLY A 94 -25.39 3.13 -6.25
CA GLY A 94 -26.67 3.61 -5.71
C GLY A 94 -27.52 4.39 -6.70
N THR A 95 -26.88 5.08 -7.66
CA THR A 95 -27.58 6.06 -8.53
C THR A 95 -27.33 5.82 -10.02
N GLY A 96 -26.08 5.73 -10.45
CA GLY A 96 -25.78 5.55 -11.88
C GLY A 96 -24.33 5.19 -12.15
N GLN A 97 -24.11 4.66 -13.35
CA GLN A 97 -22.79 4.39 -13.93
C GLN A 97 -22.69 5.18 -15.23
N PHE A 98 -21.64 5.99 -15.36
CA PHE A 98 -21.38 6.78 -16.56
C PHE A 98 -20.01 6.37 -17.10
N VAL A 99 -19.97 5.99 -18.37
CA VAL A 99 -18.74 5.51 -19.03
C VAL A 99 -18.64 6.21 -20.38
N GLU A 100 -17.53 6.90 -20.61
CA GLU A 100 -17.18 7.54 -21.86
C GLU A 100 -15.81 7.04 -22.31
N THR A 101 -15.68 6.77 -23.60
CA THR A 101 -14.47 6.24 -24.23
C THR A 101 -14.26 6.99 -25.55
N GLY A 102 -13.01 7.24 -25.92
CA GLY A 102 -12.70 7.86 -27.21
C GLY A 102 -12.83 6.89 -28.39
N ASN A 103 -12.61 5.59 -28.18
CA ASN A 103 -12.49 4.62 -29.27
C ASN A 103 -13.47 3.44 -29.13
N GLU A 104 -13.41 2.70 -28.02
CA GLU A 104 -14.15 1.45 -27.88
C GLU A 104 -14.51 1.15 -26.41
N ILE A 105 -15.71 0.58 -26.20
CA ILE A 105 -16.05 -0.22 -25.03
C ILE A 105 -16.34 -1.63 -25.55
N HIS A 106 -15.61 -2.64 -25.04
CA HIS A 106 -15.78 -4.03 -25.44
C HIS A 106 -16.14 -4.90 -24.24
N TYR A 107 -17.33 -5.51 -24.28
CA TYR A 107 -17.78 -6.50 -23.30
C TYR A 107 -17.70 -7.90 -23.89
N TYR A 108 -16.74 -8.69 -23.43
CA TYR A 108 -16.62 -10.11 -23.77
C TYR A 108 -17.00 -10.98 -22.58
N ALA A 109 -17.94 -11.92 -22.80
CA ALA A 109 -18.25 -12.98 -21.86
C ALA A 109 -18.25 -14.32 -22.59
N GLY A 110 -17.51 -15.30 -22.07
CA GLY A 110 -17.38 -16.61 -22.72
C GLY A 110 -18.69 -17.40 -22.83
N ASN A 111 -19.66 -17.14 -21.95
CA ASN A 111 -20.94 -17.87 -21.92
C ASN A 111 -22.16 -16.96 -22.13
N LYS A 112 -22.34 -15.92 -21.29
CA LYS A 112 -23.57 -15.10 -21.29
C LYS A 112 -23.29 -13.67 -20.86
N VAL A 113 -23.93 -12.72 -21.54
CA VAL A 113 -24.14 -11.35 -21.09
C VAL A 113 -25.64 -11.16 -20.84
N VAL A 114 -26.01 -10.56 -19.70
CA VAL A 114 -27.39 -10.17 -19.39
C VAL A 114 -27.38 -8.70 -19.05
N ILE A 115 -28.27 -7.94 -19.69
CA ILE A 115 -28.48 -6.52 -19.42
C ILE A 115 -29.96 -6.35 -19.15
N ASP A 116 -30.29 -6.13 -17.88
CA ASP A 116 -31.65 -5.86 -17.44
C ASP A 116 -31.81 -4.36 -17.22
N ALA A 117 -32.84 -3.78 -17.80
CA ALA A 117 -33.23 -2.40 -17.55
C ALA A 117 -34.67 -2.35 -17.05
N GLY A 118 -34.92 -1.56 -16.01
CA GLY A 118 -36.26 -1.49 -15.39
C GLY A 118 -37.29 -0.78 -16.27
N MET A 119 -36.95 0.39 -16.78
CA MET A 119 -37.86 1.23 -17.58
C MET A 119 -37.49 1.30 -19.05
N GLU A 120 -36.19 1.42 -19.36
CA GLU A 120 -35.76 1.61 -20.73
C GLU A 120 -34.35 1.05 -20.96
N LEU A 121 -34.17 0.32 -22.05
CA LEU A 121 -32.87 -0.02 -22.62
C LEU A 121 -32.79 0.58 -24.03
N THR A 122 -31.84 1.47 -24.27
CA THR A 122 -31.67 2.14 -25.56
C THR A 122 -30.24 2.00 -26.06
N ALA A 123 -30.08 1.71 -27.35
CA ALA A 123 -28.81 1.74 -28.07
C ALA A 123 -28.97 2.59 -29.33
N ASN A 124 -28.07 3.55 -29.56
CA ASN A 124 -28.11 4.47 -30.69
C ASN A 124 -26.73 4.52 -31.37
N GLY A 125 -26.70 4.53 -32.70
CA GLY A 125 -25.48 4.69 -33.48
C GLY A 125 -25.78 4.82 -34.98
N GLY A 126 -24.95 5.59 -35.69
CA GLY A 126 -25.06 5.73 -37.15
C GLY A 126 -26.42 6.27 -37.64
N GLY A 127 -27.11 7.08 -36.83
CA GLY A 127 -28.45 7.58 -37.13
C GLY A 127 -29.58 6.56 -36.97
N SER A 128 -29.28 5.38 -36.41
CA SER A 128 -30.27 4.33 -36.10
C SER A 128 -30.34 4.10 -34.59
N PHE A 129 -31.45 3.56 -34.10
CA PHE A 129 -31.59 3.18 -32.70
C PHE A 129 -32.44 1.93 -32.49
N LEU A 130 -32.18 1.30 -31.35
CA LEU A 130 -32.96 0.23 -30.75
C LEU A 130 -33.38 0.70 -29.37
N LYS A 131 -34.66 0.52 -29.03
CA LYS A 131 -35.21 0.90 -27.73
C LYS A 131 -36.17 -0.18 -27.24
N LEU A 132 -36.03 -0.57 -25.97
CA LEU A 132 -36.95 -1.42 -25.24
C LEU A 132 -37.54 -0.60 -24.11
N ASP A 133 -38.86 -0.53 -24.03
CA ASP A 133 -39.59 0.15 -22.97
C ASP A 133 -40.97 -0.53 -22.75
N PRO A 134 -41.86 -0.02 -21.87
CA PRO A 134 -43.17 -0.64 -21.65
C PRO A 134 -44.08 -0.70 -22.89
N SER A 135 -43.79 0.06 -23.96
CA SER A 135 -44.54 -0.01 -25.23
C SER A 135 -44.08 -1.16 -26.14
N GLY A 136 -42.95 -1.79 -25.82
CA GLY A 136 -42.40 -2.94 -26.54
C GLY A 136 -40.98 -2.69 -27.06
N VAL A 137 -40.67 -3.28 -28.23
CA VAL A 137 -39.37 -3.14 -28.90
C VAL A 137 -39.52 -2.23 -30.11
N THR A 138 -38.80 -1.11 -30.12
CA THR A 138 -38.72 -0.18 -31.25
C THR A 138 -37.37 -0.30 -31.95
N LEU A 139 -37.41 -0.45 -33.27
CA LEU A 139 -36.24 -0.47 -34.15
C LEU A 139 -36.43 0.61 -35.21
N SER A 140 -35.48 1.53 -35.34
CA SER A 140 -35.55 2.63 -36.30
C SER A 140 -34.20 2.87 -36.98
N GLY A 141 -34.22 3.01 -38.30
CA GLY A 141 -33.03 3.23 -39.13
C GLY A 141 -33.38 3.15 -40.61
N ALA A 142 -32.45 3.56 -41.49
CA ALA A 142 -32.67 3.56 -42.95
C ALA A 142 -32.90 2.14 -43.52
N THR A 143 -32.31 1.11 -42.90
CA THR A 143 -32.53 -0.29 -43.27
C THR A 143 -32.42 -1.17 -42.03
N ILE A 144 -33.43 -1.98 -41.76
CA ILE A 144 -33.42 -2.98 -40.68
C ILE A 144 -33.30 -4.35 -41.33
N LYS A 145 -32.16 -5.02 -41.12
CA LYS A 145 -31.88 -6.36 -41.63
C LYS A 145 -32.26 -7.40 -40.57
N MET A 146 -33.30 -8.21 -40.84
CA MET A 146 -33.72 -9.31 -39.97
C MET A 146 -33.41 -10.64 -40.66
N ASN A 147 -32.62 -11.50 -40.02
CA ASN A 147 -32.20 -12.80 -40.56
C ASN A 147 -31.57 -12.74 -41.97
N SER A 148 -30.96 -11.60 -42.36
CA SER A 148 -30.41 -11.41 -43.70
C SER A 148 -29.21 -10.46 -43.71
N GLY A 149 -28.04 -10.96 -44.12
CA GLY A 149 -26.81 -10.18 -44.34
C GLY A 149 -26.10 -9.69 -43.07
N GLY A 150 -24.85 -9.23 -43.25
CA GLY A 150 -24.00 -8.64 -42.21
C GLY A 150 -22.99 -9.62 -41.58
N SER A 151 -22.02 -9.07 -40.85
CA SER A 151 -21.13 -9.77 -39.94
C SER A 151 -21.07 -9.02 -38.61
N ALA A 152 -20.82 -9.72 -37.51
CA ALA A 152 -20.62 -9.06 -36.22
C ALA A 152 -19.35 -8.18 -36.25
N GLY A 153 -19.35 -7.11 -35.46
CA GLY A 153 -18.12 -6.37 -35.16
C GLY A 153 -17.16 -7.22 -34.34
N THR A 154 -15.86 -6.92 -34.42
CA THR A 154 -14.80 -7.55 -33.63
C THR A 154 -14.20 -6.53 -32.69
N GLY A 155 -14.15 -6.82 -31.38
CA GLY A 155 -13.51 -5.92 -30.42
C GLY A 155 -12.02 -6.18 -30.25
N SER A 156 -11.28 -5.19 -29.75
CA SER A 156 -9.81 -5.26 -29.61
C SER A 156 -9.28 -6.31 -28.63
N GLY A 157 -10.15 -6.85 -27.78
CA GLY A 157 -9.76 -7.74 -26.68
C GLY A 157 -9.09 -7.01 -25.50
N VAL A 158 -8.68 -7.78 -24.49
CA VAL A 158 -8.13 -7.28 -23.22
C VAL A 158 -6.61 -7.42 -23.22
N ASN A 159 -5.88 -6.32 -22.99
CA ASN A 159 -4.41 -6.27 -22.93
C ASN A 159 -3.94 -5.78 -21.55
N VAL A 160 -4.15 -6.59 -20.50
CA VAL A 160 -3.81 -6.22 -19.11
C VAL A 160 -2.34 -6.48 -18.81
N VAL A 161 -1.71 -5.54 -18.09
CA VAL A 161 -0.34 -5.66 -17.57
C VAL A 161 -0.40 -5.95 -16.06
N ALA A 162 0.41 -6.90 -15.59
CA ALA A 162 0.46 -7.28 -14.17
C ALA A 162 1.25 -6.26 -13.32
N PRO A 163 0.89 -6.08 -12.03
CA PRO A 163 1.65 -5.21 -11.13
C PRO A 163 3.03 -5.79 -10.81
N GLN A 164 3.98 -4.92 -10.48
CA GLN A 164 5.31 -5.29 -10.01
C GLN A 164 5.33 -5.44 -8.48
N ILE A 165 6.18 -6.34 -7.98
CA ILE A 165 6.30 -6.65 -6.54
C ILE A 165 7.23 -5.63 -5.86
N PRO A 166 6.88 -5.07 -4.69
CA PRO A 166 7.77 -4.21 -3.90
C PRO A 166 9.08 -4.90 -3.50
N TRP A 167 10.14 -4.12 -3.29
CA TRP A 167 11.38 -4.62 -2.72
C TRP A 167 11.24 -4.88 -1.21
N ARG A 168 12.11 -5.74 -0.66
CA ARG A 168 12.15 -5.98 0.79
C ARG A 168 12.88 -4.84 1.50
N ALA A 169 12.38 -4.44 2.67
CA ALA A 169 13.15 -3.62 3.61
C ALA A 169 14.45 -4.35 4.02
N ASP A 170 15.51 -3.60 4.33
CA ASP A 170 16.80 -4.19 4.69
C ASP A 170 16.66 -5.06 5.97
N GLN A 171 17.33 -6.21 5.98
CA GLN A 171 17.38 -7.12 7.13
C GLN A 171 18.59 -6.77 7.96
N ASP A 172 18.43 -5.82 8.89
CA ASP A 172 19.54 -5.38 9.70
C ASP A 172 20.02 -6.51 10.65
N LYS A 173 21.34 -6.73 10.70
CA LYS A 173 21.95 -7.55 11.75
C LYS A 173 22.09 -6.65 12.97
N ALA A 174 21.30 -6.93 14.02
CA ALA A 174 21.32 -6.17 15.26
C ALA A 174 22.76 -5.81 15.69
N GLY A 175 23.06 -4.51 15.74
CA GLY A 175 24.36 -4.01 16.19
C GLY A 175 24.69 -4.46 17.62
N ALA A 176 25.98 -4.47 17.95
CA ALA A 176 26.41 -4.80 19.32
C ALA A 176 25.74 -3.86 20.34
N LYS A 177 25.22 -4.43 21.42
CA LYS A 177 24.52 -3.66 22.48
C LYS A 177 25.40 -2.48 22.92
N PRO A 178 24.86 -1.24 23.00
CA PRO A 178 25.63 -0.10 23.49
C PRO A 178 26.14 -0.38 24.91
N LYS A 179 27.35 0.09 25.23
CA LYS A 179 28.02 -0.19 26.53
C LYS A 179 27.15 0.15 27.76
N LEU A 180 26.24 1.12 27.64
CA LEU A 180 25.23 1.45 28.66
C LEU A 180 24.22 0.33 28.93
N ALA A 181 23.83 -0.45 27.92
CA ALA A 181 22.94 -1.60 28.08
C ALA A 181 23.66 -2.78 28.78
N LEU A 182 24.98 -2.92 28.56
CA LEU A 182 25.85 -3.83 29.32
C LEU A 182 25.98 -3.40 30.79
N ALA A 183 26.05 -2.09 31.06
CA ALA A 183 26.10 -1.57 32.44
C ALA A 183 24.82 -1.92 33.23
N ASN A 184 23.64 -1.88 32.60
CA ASN A 184 22.39 -2.32 33.24
C ASN A 184 22.38 -3.82 33.55
N THR A 185 22.99 -4.66 32.70
CA THR A 185 23.13 -6.10 32.97
C THR A 185 24.13 -6.37 34.08
N GLN A 186 25.24 -5.63 34.15
CA GLN A 186 26.18 -5.66 35.28
C GLN A 186 25.51 -5.22 36.59
N LEU A 187 24.67 -4.18 36.56
CA LEU A 187 23.93 -3.69 37.73
C LEU A 187 22.91 -4.73 38.23
N GLN A 188 22.23 -5.42 37.31
CA GLN A 188 21.30 -6.52 37.63
C GLN A 188 22.03 -7.71 38.26
N LEU A 189 23.19 -8.09 37.73
CA LEU A 189 24.04 -9.14 38.29
C LEU A 189 24.59 -8.77 39.67
N ALA A 190 24.97 -7.51 39.89
CA ALA A 190 25.38 -7.00 41.19
C ALA A 190 24.24 -7.00 42.22
N ARG A 191 23.00 -6.67 41.80
CA ARG A 191 21.81 -6.75 42.66
C ARG A 191 21.48 -8.18 43.06
N LYS A 192 21.54 -9.13 42.12
CA LYS A 192 21.37 -10.57 42.42
C LYS A 192 22.45 -11.10 43.37
N ALA A 193 23.71 -10.69 43.19
CA ALA A 193 24.81 -11.06 44.08
C ALA A 193 24.57 -10.57 45.52
N ARG A 194 24.05 -9.34 45.69
CA ARG A 194 23.65 -8.81 47.00
C ARG A 194 22.51 -9.59 47.65
N GLN A 195 21.54 -10.08 46.87
CA GLN A 195 20.40 -10.85 47.39
C GLN A 195 20.81 -12.21 47.97
N ILE A 196 21.89 -12.81 47.49
CA ILE A 196 22.45 -14.07 48.00
C ILE A 196 23.59 -13.86 49.01
N ALA A 197 23.75 -12.64 49.52
CA ALA A 197 24.84 -12.23 50.42
C ALA A 197 26.26 -12.51 49.89
N ALA A 198 26.42 -12.67 48.57
CA ALA A 198 27.73 -12.81 47.95
C ALA A 198 28.44 -11.45 47.99
N SER A 199 29.65 -11.44 48.54
CA SER A 199 30.47 -10.23 48.72
C SER A 199 31.01 -9.64 47.41
N ARG A 200 30.91 -10.38 46.30
CA ARG A 200 31.33 -9.97 44.96
C ARG A 200 30.36 -10.50 43.90
N CYS A 201 30.21 -9.78 42.79
CA CYS A 201 29.36 -10.25 41.68
C CYS A 201 30.08 -11.36 40.88
N PRO A 202 29.34 -12.22 40.15
CA PRO A 202 29.91 -13.36 39.42
C PRO A 202 31.00 -12.97 38.40
N ILE A 203 30.91 -11.77 37.82
CA ILE A 203 31.94 -11.25 36.90
C ILE A 203 33.24 -10.94 37.66
N CYS A 204 33.15 -10.36 38.86
CA CYS A 204 34.34 -10.07 39.67
C CYS A 204 35.03 -11.34 40.19
N GLU A 205 34.29 -12.42 40.42
CA GLU A 205 34.86 -13.74 40.75
C GLU A 205 35.53 -14.39 39.53
N ALA A 206 34.88 -14.35 38.36
CA ALA A 206 35.47 -14.82 37.11
C ALA A 206 36.77 -14.08 36.76
N CYS A 207 36.82 -12.76 37.01
CA CYS A 207 38.02 -11.95 36.77
C CYS A 207 39.14 -12.28 37.78
N ARG A 208 38.80 -12.61 39.04
CA ARG A 208 39.78 -13.09 40.04
C ARG A 208 40.35 -14.46 39.64
N ALA A 209 39.53 -15.32 39.03
CA ALA A 209 39.94 -16.63 38.53
C ALA A 209 40.68 -16.57 37.17
N GLY A 210 40.93 -15.37 36.63
CA GLY A 210 41.67 -15.17 35.37
C GLY A 210 40.85 -15.46 34.11
N MET A 211 39.53 -15.60 34.20
CA MET A 211 38.64 -16.02 33.11
C MET A 211 37.88 -14.86 32.45
N CYS A 212 38.17 -13.62 32.82
CA CYS A 212 37.62 -12.44 32.15
C CYS A 212 38.59 -11.92 31.09
N GLU A 213 38.15 -11.83 29.83
CA GLU A 213 38.80 -10.96 28.86
C GLU A 213 38.54 -9.50 29.23
N VAL A 214 39.48 -8.88 29.94
CA VAL A 214 39.61 -7.42 29.92
C VAL A 214 40.12 -7.05 28.54
N GLY A 215 39.20 -6.74 27.63
CA GLY A 215 39.50 -6.22 26.30
C GLY A 215 40.38 -4.97 26.41
N GLY A 216 41.68 -5.19 26.34
CA GLY A 216 42.71 -4.16 26.32
C GLY A 216 43.50 -4.28 25.03
N GLY A 217 43.33 -3.31 24.13
CA GLY A 217 44.19 -3.17 22.95
C GLY A 217 43.59 -2.33 21.83
N ARG A 218 43.80 -1.00 21.94
CA ARG A 218 43.81 0.07 20.92
C ARG A 218 42.65 0.17 19.93
#